data_AF-A0A7V9Q3M9-F1
#
_entry.id   AF-A0A7V9Q3M9-F1
#
_cell.length_a   1.000
_cell.length_b   1.000
_cell.length_c   1.000
_cell.angle_alpha   90.00
_cell.angle_beta   90.00
_cell.angle_gamma   90.00
#
_symmetry.space_group_name_H-M   'P 1'
#
loop_
_entity.id
_entity.type
_entity.pdbx_description
1 polymer ?
#
loop_
_entity_poly.entity_id
_entity_poly.type
_entity_poly.pdbx_seq_one_letter_code
_entity_poly.pdbx_strand_id
1 'polypeptide(L)'
;MSGEPQLTEDQIRALEAEMERITVDDVLLQTIVSLLNLAVRKAGLAAPPGEGPAPDVEQLGQAIEGVRALVPVIEPRHADKLGPVRETLAQLQVFYAQQTGG
;
A
#
# COMPACT_ATOMS: atom_id res chain seq x y z
N MET A 1 -16.21 -19.51 26.85
CA MET A 1 -15.25 -18.39 26.82
C MET A 1 -13.97 -18.95 26.27
N SER A 2 -13.65 -18.66 25.00
CA SER A 2 -12.39 -19.07 24.41
C SER A 2 -11.31 -18.14 24.96
N GLY A 3 -10.43 -18.65 25.83
CA GLY A 3 -9.24 -17.91 26.24
C GLY A 3 -8.32 -17.81 25.04
N GLU A 4 -7.90 -16.59 24.68
CA GLU A 4 -6.89 -16.40 23.65
C GLU A 4 -5.62 -17.17 24.05
N PRO A 5 -4.96 -17.86 23.11
CA PRO A 5 -3.72 -18.58 23.43
C PRO A 5 -2.68 -17.58 23.96
N GLN A 6 -2.27 -17.77 25.21
CA GLN A 6 -1.19 -17.01 25.82
C GLN A 6 0.15 -17.52 25.28
N LEU A 7 0.95 -16.60 24.73
CA LEU A 7 2.29 -16.90 24.20
C LEU A 7 3.20 -17.38 25.33
N THR A 8 4.08 -18.32 25.03
CA THR A 8 5.14 -18.76 25.98
C THR A 8 6.25 -17.71 26.07
N GLU A 9 7.06 -17.75 27.14
CA GLU A 9 8.21 -16.83 27.30
C GLU A 9 9.20 -16.91 26.12
N ASP A 10 9.43 -18.10 25.58
CA ASP A 10 10.29 -18.28 24.41
C ASP A 10 9.69 -17.64 23.15
N GLN A 11 8.37 -17.74 22.97
CA GLN A 11 7.66 -17.09 21.87
C GLN A 11 7.67 -15.57 22.01
N ILE A 12 7.54 -15.05 23.24
CA ILE A 12 7.63 -13.62 23.52
C ILE A 12 9.03 -13.10 23.17
N ARG A 13 10.10 -13.76 23.63
CA ARG A 13 11.48 -13.37 23.30
C ARG A 13 11.77 -13.42 21.79
N ALA A 14 11.24 -14.44 21.10
CA ALA A 14 11.39 -14.54 19.65
C ALA A 14 10.68 -13.38 18.92
N LEU A 15 9.48 -13.01 19.37
CA LEU A 15 8.73 -11.88 18.82
C LEU A 15 9.43 -10.54 19.08
N GLU A 16 9.96 -10.32 20.29
CA GLU A 16 10.74 -9.11 20.61
C GLU A 16 11.97 -8.97 19.71
N ALA A 17 12.71 -10.06 19.49
CA ALA A 17 13.87 -10.07 18.60
C ALA A 17 13.51 -9.85 17.12
N GLU A 18 12.32 -10.27 16.69
CA GLU A 18 11.79 -9.97 15.35
C GLU A 18 11.40 -8.49 15.23
N MET A 19 10.71 -7.95 16.25
CA MET A 19 10.31 -6.55 16.30
C MET A 19 11.51 -5.60 16.28
N GLU A 20 12.65 -5.98 16.88
CA GLU A 20 13.89 -5.19 16.85
C GLU A 20 14.50 -5.08 15.44
N ARG A 21 14.17 -6.01 14.53
CA ARG A 21 14.67 -6.00 13.15
C ARG A 21 13.80 -5.19 12.20
N ILE A 22 12.50 -5.12 12.46
CA ILE A 22 11.55 -4.43 11.58
C ILE A 22 11.74 -2.92 11.73
N THR A 23 12.01 -2.24 10.61
CA THR A 23 12.12 -0.79 10.63
C THR A 23 10.79 -0.12 10.31
N VAL A 24 10.63 1.14 10.74
CA VAL A 24 9.48 1.96 10.33
C VAL A 24 9.43 2.10 8.80
N ASP A 25 10.60 2.21 8.16
CA ASP A 25 10.69 2.35 6.70
C ASP A 25 10.15 1.09 5.98
N ASP A 26 10.36 -0.12 6.54
CA ASP A 26 9.80 -1.37 6.00
C ASP A 26 8.26 -1.37 6.09
N VAL A 27 7.70 -0.92 7.22
CA VAL A 27 6.24 -0.83 7.42
C VAL A 27 5.62 0.20 6.47
N LEU A 28 6.29 1.35 6.29
CA LEU A 28 5.84 2.39 5.37
C LEU A 28 5.89 1.90 3.91
N LEU A 29 6.95 1.21 3.51
CA LEU A 29 7.06 0.62 2.18
C LEU A 29 5.95 -0.42 1.95
N GLN A 30 5.70 -1.30 2.90
CA GLN A 30 4.62 -2.29 2.82
C GLN A 30 3.24 -1.62 2.76
N THR A 31 3.05 -0.52 3.49
CA THR A 31 1.82 0.28 3.45
C THR A 31 1.61 0.89 2.06
N ILE A 32 2.65 1.49 1.46
CA ILE A 32 2.60 2.03 0.09
C ILE A 32 2.21 0.95 -0.92
N VAL A 33 2.86 -0.22 -0.87
CA VAL A 33 2.54 -1.35 -1.76
C VAL A 33 1.09 -1.80 -1.57
N SER A 34 0.61 -1.85 -0.33
CA SER A 34 -0.77 -2.23 -0.01
C SER A 34 -1.78 -1.23 -0.57
N LEU A 35 -1.51 0.08 -0.43
CA LEU A 35 -2.33 1.14 -0.99
C LEU A 35 -2.38 1.09 -2.52
N LEU A 36 -1.24 0.88 -3.19
CA LEU A 36 -1.20 0.74 -4.65
C LEU A 36 -1.98 -0.47 -5.15
N ASN A 37 -1.82 -1.63 -4.51
CA ASN A 37 -2.57 -2.84 -4.87
C ASN A 37 -4.08 -2.65 -4.68
N LEU A 38 -4.49 -1.95 -3.62
CA LEU A 38 -5.88 -1.62 -3.40
C LEU A 38 -6.39 -0.61 -4.42
N ALA A 39 -5.59 0.41 -4.76
CA ALA A 39 -5.92 1.44 -5.75
C ALA A 39 -6.17 0.83 -7.13
N VAL A 40 -5.36 -0.12 -7.59
CA VAL A 40 -5.56 -0.85 -8.86
C VAL A 40 -6.92 -1.56 -8.87
N ARG A 41 -7.30 -2.20 -7.76
CA ARG A 41 -8.61 -2.86 -7.62
C ARG A 41 -9.75 -1.85 -7.63
N LYS A 42 -9.59 -0.73 -6.91
CA LYS A 42 -10.59 0.35 -6.83
C LYS A 42 -10.74 1.10 -8.15
N ALA A 43 -9.70 1.15 -8.96
CA ALA A 43 -9.75 1.67 -10.32
C ALA A 43 -10.45 0.72 -11.31
N GLY A 44 -10.82 -0.50 -10.89
CA GLY A 44 -11.38 -1.51 -11.80
C GLY A 44 -10.35 -2.10 -12.78
N LEU A 45 -9.05 -1.84 -12.56
CA LEU A 45 -7.95 -2.25 -13.45
C LEU A 45 -7.43 -3.67 -13.15
N ALA A 46 -7.96 -4.32 -12.11
CA ALA A 46 -7.58 -5.68 -11.71
C ALA A 46 -8.36 -6.78 -12.46
N ALA A 47 -9.29 -6.41 -13.33
CA ALA A 47 -10.11 -7.32 -14.15
C ALA A 47 -10.10 -6.86 -15.61
N PRO A 48 -10.44 -7.74 -16.58
CA PRO A 48 -10.62 -7.34 -17.96
C PRO A 48 -11.63 -6.18 -18.11
N PRO A 49 -11.49 -5.32 -19.14
CA PRO A 49 -12.43 -4.23 -19.39
C PRO A 49 -13.86 -4.74 -19.48
N GLY A 50 -14.74 -4.19 -18.63
CA GLY A 50 -16.16 -4.60 -18.57
C GLY A 50 -16.47 -5.79 -17.67
N GLU A 51 -15.46 -6.43 -17.06
CA GLU A 51 -15.64 -7.60 -16.17
C GLU A 51 -15.39 -7.28 -14.68
N GLY A 52 -15.20 -6.00 -14.34
CA GLY A 52 -14.97 -5.52 -12.98
C GLY A 52 -16.09 -4.62 -12.44
N PRO A 53 -16.12 -4.38 -11.11
CA PRO A 53 -16.98 -3.35 -10.54
C PRO A 53 -16.62 -1.97 -11.12
N ALA A 54 -17.59 -1.05 -11.11
CA ALA A 54 -17.33 0.33 -11.49
C ALA A 54 -16.21 0.94 -10.61
N PRO A 55 -15.35 1.81 -11.17
CA PRO A 55 -14.28 2.42 -10.41
C PRO A 55 -14.80 3.25 -9.23
N ASP A 56 -14.21 3.04 -8.06
CA ASP A 56 -14.42 3.86 -6.86
C ASP A 56 -13.40 5.00 -6.89
N VAL A 57 -13.80 6.11 -7.53
CA VAL A 57 -12.94 7.27 -7.77
C VAL A 57 -12.51 7.94 -6.45
N GLU A 58 -13.39 7.99 -5.45
CA GLU A 58 -13.07 8.59 -4.15
C GLU A 58 -11.94 7.82 -3.45
N GLN A 59 -12.07 6.49 -3.33
CA GLN A 59 -11.03 5.68 -2.69
C GLN A 59 -9.74 5.64 -3.51
N LEU A 60 -9.84 5.70 -4.84
CA LEU A 60 -8.66 5.84 -5.70
C LEU A 60 -7.90 7.14 -5.39
N GLY A 61 -8.60 8.27 -5.27
CA GLY A 61 -8.01 9.56 -4.90
C GLY A 61 -7.34 9.50 -3.53
N GLN A 62 -8.01 8.91 -2.53
CA GLN A 62 -7.45 8.72 -1.18
C GLN A 62 -6.15 7.91 -1.22
N ALA A 63 -6.11 6.82 -1.99
CA ALA A 63 -4.91 5.99 -2.10
C ALA A 63 -3.77 6.73 -2.82
N ILE A 64 -4.06 7.48 -3.88
CA ILE A 64 -3.08 8.31 -4.59
C ILE A 64 -2.46 9.33 -3.64
N GLU A 65 -3.27 10.09 -2.92
CA GLU A 65 -2.77 11.11 -1.97
C GLU A 65 -1.98 10.49 -0.82
N GLY A 66 -2.45 9.36 -0.28
CA GLY A 66 -1.74 8.60 0.75
C GLY A 66 -0.34 8.16 0.27
N VAL A 67 -0.24 7.59 -0.93
CA VAL A 67 1.06 7.18 -1.49
C VAL A 67 1.96 8.40 -1.75
N ARG A 68 1.42 9.49 -2.31
CA ARG A 68 2.18 10.73 -2.56
C ARG A 68 2.77 11.33 -1.28
N ALA A 69 2.04 11.24 -0.17
CA ALA A 69 2.51 11.72 1.12
C ALA A 69 3.62 10.84 1.72
N LEU A 70 3.53 9.52 1.54
CA LEU A 70 4.45 8.55 2.16
C LEU A 70 5.76 8.37 1.38
N VAL A 71 5.74 8.46 0.05
CA VAL A 71 6.94 8.24 -0.79
C VAL A 71 8.13 9.14 -0.39
N PRO A 72 7.97 10.46 -0.19
CA PRO A 72 9.08 11.33 0.22
C PRO A 72 9.67 10.99 1.59
N VAL A 73 8.92 10.31 2.46
CA VAL A 73 9.37 9.94 3.81
C VAL A 73 10.43 8.84 3.74
N ILE A 74 10.26 7.87 2.86
CA ILE A 74 11.17 6.70 2.74
C ILE A 74 12.21 6.85 1.62
N GLU A 75 12.00 7.78 0.70
CA GLU A 75 12.90 8.03 -0.44
C GLU A 75 14.38 8.21 -0.06
N PRO A 76 14.75 8.96 0.99
CA PRO A 76 16.16 9.18 1.34
C PRO A 76 16.96 7.89 1.60
N ARG A 77 16.29 6.80 2.01
CA ARG A 77 16.93 5.50 2.33
C ARG A 77 16.59 4.38 1.36
N HIS A 78 15.54 4.55 0.55
CA HIS A 78 14.99 3.49 -0.29
C HIS A 78 14.73 3.91 -1.74
N ALA A 79 15.39 4.96 -2.23
CA ALA A 79 15.24 5.46 -3.60
C ALA A 79 15.36 4.36 -4.67
N ASP A 80 16.27 3.40 -4.49
CA ASP A 80 16.51 2.25 -5.36
C ASP A 80 15.31 1.30 -5.48
N LYS A 81 14.42 1.27 -4.47
CA LYS A 81 13.23 0.41 -4.43
C LYS A 81 11.96 1.11 -4.95
N LEU A 82 12.00 2.41 -5.20
CA LEU A 82 10.82 3.21 -5.50
C LEU A 82 10.43 3.27 -6.98
N GLY A 83 11.23 2.71 -7.89
CA GLY A 83 10.94 2.71 -9.34
C GLY A 83 9.53 2.20 -9.68
N PRO A 84 9.19 0.94 -9.33
CA PRO A 84 7.86 0.36 -9.58
C PRO A 84 6.72 1.10 -8.89
N VAL A 85 6.98 1.66 -7.69
CA VAL A 85 6.01 2.46 -6.93
C VAL A 85 5.64 3.73 -7.72
N ARG A 86 6.63 4.46 -8.21
CA ARG A 86 6.43 5.69 -9.00
C ARG A 86 5.71 5.42 -10.31
N GLU A 87 6.08 4.34 -10.99
CA GLU A 87 5.44 3.93 -12.23
C GLU A 87 3.95 3.62 -12.02
N THR A 88 3.64 2.79 -11.02
CA THR A 88 2.24 2.43 -10.70
C THR A 88 1.43 3.65 -10.28
N LEU A 89 2.01 4.53 -9.45
CA LEU A 89 1.36 5.77 -9.03
C LEU A 89 1.04 6.68 -10.23
N ALA A 90 1.98 6.84 -11.16
CA ALA A 90 1.77 7.67 -12.35
C ALA A 90 0.62 7.13 -13.23
N GLN A 91 0.55 5.80 -13.43
CA GLN A 91 -0.55 5.18 -14.18
C GLN A 91 -1.91 5.43 -13.51
N LEU A 92 -1.98 5.28 -12.18
CA LEU A 92 -3.20 5.54 -11.41
C LEU A 92 -3.61 7.01 -11.46
N GLN A 93 -2.65 7.95 -11.44
CA GLN A 93 -2.92 9.38 -11.56
C GLN A 93 -3.50 9.75 -12.93
N VAL A 94 -2.98 9.17 -14.02
CA VAL A 94 -3.54 9.37 -15.37
C VAL A 94 -4.98 8.85 -15.43
N PHE A 95 -5.23 7.64 -14.93
CA PHE A 95 -6.58 7.08 -14.89
C PHE A 95 -7.52 7.94 -14.04
N TYR A 96 -7.11 8.37 -12.85
CA TYR A 96 -7.89 9.24 -11.99
C TYR A 96 -8.25 10.58 -12.66
N ALA A 97 -7.30 11.19 -13.37
CA ALA A 97 -7.54 12.42 -14.12
C ALA A 97 -8.57 12.23 -15.25
N GLN A 98 -8.55 11.09 -15.95
CA GLN A 98 -9.54 10.77 -16.99
C GLN A 98 -10.96 10.63 -16.41
N GLN A 99 -11.07 10.08 -15.20
CA GLN A 99 -12.37 9.88 -14.54
C GLN A 99 -12.94 11.15 -13.88
N THR A 100 -12.10 12.14 -13.61
CA THR A 100 -12.50 13.38 -12.90
C THR A 100 -12.50 14.63 -13.78
N GLY A 101 -11.79 14.61 -14.91
CA GLY A 101 -11.70 15.70 -15.88
C GLY A 101 -12.52 15.50 -17.16
N GLY A 102 -13.37 14.46 -17.20
CA GLY A 102 -14.35 14.21 -18.26
C GLY A 102 -15.71 14.86 -17.98
#